data_AF-A0A3S4TAW2-F1
#
_entry.id   AF-A0A3S4TAW2-F1
#
_cell.length_a   1.000
_cell.length_b   1.000
_cell.length_c   1.000
_cell.angle_alpha   90.00
_cell.angle_beta   90.00
_cell.angle_gamma   90.00
#
_symmetry.space_group_name_H-M   'P 1'
#
loop_
_entity.id
_entity.type
_entity.pdbx_description
1 polymer ?
#
loop_
_entity_poly.entity_id
_entity_poly.type
_entity_poly.pdbx_seq_one_letter_code
_entity_poly.pdbx_strand_id
1 'polypeptide(L)'
;MENNHMQRGNMAARNHRAMNKSTLHMRFEISFLNSYDMTMLREKYGIAGWGIAVFMMKYLIERRTDCRAPLYVISEIAHACHKSQKTILQIINDFPSLFQINSNNKILFSPYLQ
;
A
#
# COMPACT_ATOMS: atom_id res chain seq x y z
N MET A 1 -14.77 37.33 -51.85
CA MET A 1 -14.49 35.90 -51.65
C MET A 1 -13.73 35.77 -50.35
N GLU A 2 -14.34 35.04 -49.43
CA GLU A 2 -13.92 34.43 -48.17
C GLU A 2 -12.64 34.84 -47.40
N ASN A 3 -12.86 35.03 -46.09
CA ASN A 3 -11.90 35.14 -45.00
C ASN A 3 -11.02 33.88 -44.84
N ASN A 4 -9.82 34.04 -44.29
CA ASN A 4 -9.44 33.28 -43.09
C ASN A 4 -8.16 33.81 -42.43
N HIS A 5 -8.37 34.55 -41.34
CA HIS A 5 -7.37 34.73 -40.29
C HIS A 5 -7.06 33.37 -39.66
N MET A 6 -5.94 32.75 -40.03
CA MET A 6 -5.39 31.66 -39.22
C MET A 6 -4.79 32.26 -37.95
N GLN A 7 -5.58 32.22 -36.87
CA GLN A 7 -5.05 32.32 -35.52
C GLN A 7 -3.94 31.27 -35.36
N ARG A 8 -2.71 31.75 -35.22
CA ARG A 8 -1.56 30.95 -34.83
C ARG A 8 -1.77 30.59 -33.36
N GLY A 9 -2.61 29.60 -33.11
CA GLY A 9 -2.78 29.01 -31.81
C GLY A 9 -1.42 28.50 -31.38
N ASN A 10 -0.86 29.10 -30.32
CA ASN A 10 0.23 28.51 -29.55
C ASN A 10 -0.31 27.21 -28.95
N MET A 11 -0.36 26.16 -29.77
CA MET A 11 -0.40 24.79 -29.33
C MET A 11 0.97 24.53 -28.74
N ALA A 12 1.17 25.00 -27.50
CA ALA A 12 2.16 24.40 -26.63
C ALA A 12 1.84 22.92 -26.68
N ALA A 13 2.70 22.16 -27.37
CA ALA A 13 2.68 20.72 -27.34
C ALA A 13 2.66 20.37 -25.86
N ARG A 14 1.48 20.00 -25.34
CA ARG A 14 1.36 19.42 -24.02
C ARG A 14 2.33 18.28 -24.10
N ASN A 15 3.42 18.40 -23.35
CA ASN A 15 4.35 17.32 -23.11
C ASN A 15 3.50 16.19 -22.53
N HIS A 16 2.93 15.38 -23.42
CA HIS A 16 2.60 14.00 -23.17
C HIS A 16 3.97 13.35 -23.00
N ARG A 17 4.64 13.68 -21.86
CA ARG A 17 5.40 12.67 -21.18
C ARG A 17 4.41 11.54 -21.12
N ALA A 18 4.67 10.48 -21.87
CA ALA A 18 4.11 9.19 -21.58
C ALA A 18 4.40 9.04 -20.09
N MET A 19 3.41 9.37 -19.29
CA MET A 19 3.38 8.99 -17.92
C MET A 19 3.18 7.50 -18.12
N ASN A 20 4.31 6.80 -18.19
CA ASN A 20 4.43 5.55 -17.48
C ASN A 20 4.13 5.94 -16.02
N LYS A 21 2.85 6.26 -15.73
CA LYS A 21 2.15 5.78 -14.56
C LYS A 21 2.57 4.34 -14.62
N SER A 22 3.61 4.03 -13.85
CA SER A 22 3.93 2.68 -13.49
C SER A 22 2.57 2.14 -13.15
N THR A 23 2.00 1.35 -14.05
CA THR A 23 0.77 0.64 -13.79
C THR A 23 1.26 -0.32 -12.74
N LEU A 24 1.19 0.16 -11.49
CA LEU A 24 1.71 -0.50 -10.31
C LEU A 24 0.70 -1.60 -10.08
N HIS A 25 0.73 -2.60 -10.96
CA HIS A 25 0.00 -3.82 -10.86
C HIS A 25 0.66 -4.52 -9.70
N MET A 26 0.18 -4.24 -8.49
CA MET A 26 0.48 -5.06 -7.35
C MET A 26 -0.08 -6.44 -7.65
N ARG A 27 0.81 -7.38 -7.97
CA ARG A 27 0.48 -8.79 -7.90
C ARG A 27 0.41 -9.13 -6.42
N PHE A 28 -0.79 -9.06 -5.86
CA PHE A 28 -1.05 -9.70 -4.59
C PHE A 28 -0.91 -11.20 -4.80
N GLU A 29 0.02 -11.79 -4.08
CA GLU A 29 0.13 -13.23 -3.93
C GLU A 29 -1.23 -13.76 -3.43
N ILE A 30 -1.88 -14.60 -4.26
CA ILE A 30 -3.13 -15.28 -3.87
C ILE A 30 -2.90 -16.11 -2.61
N SER A 31 -1.68 -16.62 -2.43
CA SER A 31 -1.25 -17.36 -1.24
C SER A 31 -1.37 -16.54 0.06
N PHE A 32 -1.06 -15.24 0.02
CA PHE A 32 -1.27 -14.34 1.16
C PHE A 32 -2.76 -14.18 1.46
N LEU A 33 -3.56 -13.80 0.45
CA LEU A 33 -4.99 -13.54 0.62
C LEU A 33 -5.78 -14.76 1.12
N ASN A 34 -5.38 -15.95 0.68
CA ASN A 34 -5.98 -17.23 1.05
C ASN A 34 -5.27 -17.93 2.22
N SER A 35 -4.32 -17.26 2.88
CA SER A 35 -3.63 -17.84 4.03
C SER A 35 -4.59 -18.11 5.19
N TYR A 36 -4.25 -19.12 6.00
CA TYR A 36 -4.98 -19.42 7.22
C TYR A 36 -5.04 -18.19 8.14
N ASP A 37 -3.94 -17.46 8.27
CA ASP A 37 -3.87 -16.28 9.12
C ASP A 37 -4.73 -15.12 8.61
N MET A 38 -4.85 -14.90 7.30
CA MET A 38 -5.81 -13.92 6.76
C MET A 38 -7.26 -14.33 7.04
N THR A 39 -7.56 -15.63 7.08
CA THR A 39 -8.88 -16.16 7.46
C THR A 39 -9.14 -15.90 8.95
N MET A 40 -8.21 -16.26 9.83
CA MET A 40 -8.31 -16.02 11.27
C MET A 40 -8.36 -14.53 11.62
N LEU A 41 -7.63 -13.70 10.88
CA LEU A 41 -7.66 -12.25 11.03
C LEU A 41 -9.03 -11.68 10.68
N ARG A 42 -9.67 -12.18 9.62
CA ARG A 42 -11.05 -11.81 9.29
C ARG A 42 -12.03 -12.26 10.37
N GLU A 43 -11.87 -13.45 10.95
CA GLU A 43 -12.72 -13.92 12.04
C GLU A 43 -12.59 -13.05 13.30
N LYS A 44 -11.36 -12.67 13.67
CA LYS A 44 -11.08 -11.91 14.89
C LYS A 44 -11.37 -10.41 14.77
N TYR A 45 -11.01 -9.80 13.66
CA TYR A 45 -11.08 -8.34 13.45
C TYR A 45 -12.12 -7.92 12.40
N GLY A 46 -12.89 -8.87 11.87
CA GLY A 46 -13.86 -8.64 10.81
C GLY A 46 -13.21 -8.25 9.49
N ILE A 47 -14.06 -7.82 8.55
CA ILE A 47 -13.62 -7.33 7.25
C ILE A 47 -12.72 -6.09 7.36
N ALA A 48 -12.86 -5.30 8.43
CA ALA A 48 -12.02 -4.13 8.68
C ALA A 48 -10.57 -4.54 8.98
N GLY A 49 -10.35 -5.54 9.83
CA GLY A 49 -9.01 -6.09 10.05
C GLY A 49 -8.42 -6.62 8.75
N TRP A 50 -9.21 -7.42 8.01
CA TRP A 50 -8.77 -7.99 6.73
C TRP A 50 -8.33 -6.90 5.75
N GLY A 51 -9.11 -5.83 5.64
CA GLY A 51 -8.76 -4.66 4.82
C GLY A 51 -7.51 -3.93 5.29
N ILE A 52 -7.28 -3.83 6.60
CA ILE A 52 -6.04 -3.27 7.17
C ILE A 52 -4.83 -4.11 6.76
N ALA A 53 -4.90 -5.44 6.84
CA ALA A 53 -3.81 -6.32 6.43
C ALA A 53 -3.50 -6.19 4.94
N VAL A 54 -4.53 -6.16 4.07
CA VAL A 54 -4.33 -5.91 2.64
C VAL A 54 -3.70 -4.54 2.39
N PHE A 55 -4.14 -3.51 3.11
CA PHE A 55 -3.56 -2.17 3.01
C PHE A 55 -2.10 -2.13 3.46
N MET A 56 -1.75 -2.79 4.56
CA MET A 56 -0.38 -2.89 5.05
C MET A 56 0.53 -3.61 4.05
N MET A 57 0.07 -4.72 3.48
CA MET A 57 0.80 -5.44 2.44
C MET A 57 1.04 -4.57 1.21
N LYS A 58 0.00 -3.87 0.73
CA LYS A 58 0.13 -2.84 -0.33
C LYS A 58 1.18 -1.80 0.05
N TYR A 59 1.06 -1.22 1.24
CA TYR A 59 1.94 -0.15 1.71
C TYR A 59 3.42 -0.58 1.67
N LEU A 60 3.72 -1.83 2.05
CA LEU A 60 5.07 -2.38 2.00
C LEU A 60 5.55 -2.60 0.55
N ILE A 61 4.73 -3.17 -0.34
CA ILE A 61 5.09 -3.40 -1.75
C ILE A 61 5.38 -2.08 -2.49
N GLU A 62 4.62 -1.03 -2.18
CA GLU A 62 4.76 0.27 -2.86
C GLU A 62 5.97 1.08 -2.37
N ARG A 63 6.57 0.69 -1.25
CA ARG A 63 7.78 1.32 -0.73
C ARG A 63 8.98 0.91 -1.57
N ARG A 64 9.74 1.89 -2.05
CA ARG A 64 11.04 1.69 -2.73
C ARG A 64 12.19 1.28 -1.78
N THR A 65 11.84 0.74 -0.61
CA THR A 65 12.76 0.37 0.48
C THR A 65 12.68 -1.13 0.75
N ASP A 66 12.80 -1.93 -0.31
CA ASP A 66 12.90 -3.40 -0.21
C ASP A 66 11.76 -4.03 0.64
N CYS A 67 10.52 -3.59 0.41
CA CYS A 67 9.34 -4.07 1.14
C CYS A 67 9.39 -3.90 2.68
N ARG A 68 10.27 -3.02 3.16
CA ARG A 68 10.47 -2.70 4.59
C ARG A 68 10.06 -1.26 4.85
N ALA A 69 9.47 -1.01 6.01
CA ALA A 69 9.04 0.32 6.41
C ALA A 69 9.50 0.68 7.83
N PRO A 70 9.92 1.93 8.07
CA PRO A 70 10.28 2.40 9.42
C PRO A 70 9.05 2.45 10.34
N LEU A 71 9.22 2.28 11.65
CA LEU A 71 8.08 2.17 12.60
C LEU A 71 7.10 3.36 12.62
N TYR A 72 7.51 4.56 12.20
CA TYR A 72 6.58 5.71 12.20
C TYR A 72 5.37 5.48 11.28
N VAL A 73 5.47 4.57 10.31
CA VAL A 73 4.37 4.25 9.38
C VAL A 73 3.15 3.65 10.07
N ILE A 74 3.31 3.08 11.27
CA ILE A 74 2.18 2.60 12.08
C ILE A 74 1.20 3.74 12.37
N SER A 75 1.71 4.95 12.59
CA SER A 75 0.87 6.14 12.76
C SER A 75 0.14 6.53 11.48
N GLU A 76 0.82 6.46 10.34
CA GLU A 76 0.24 6.77 9.02
C GLU A 76 -0.84 5.76 8.63
N ILE A 77 -0.58 4.46 8.84
CA ILE A 77 -1.54 3.38 8.59
C ILE A 77 -2.75 3.54 9.50
N ALA A 78 -2.54 3.78 10.80
CA ALA A 78 -3.63 4.00 11.74
C ALA A 78 -4.53 5.16 11.31
N HIS A 79 -3.93 6.29 10.91
CA HIS A 79 -4.64 7.44 10.39
C HIS A 79 -5.42 7.10 9.10
N ALA A 80 -4.78 6.47 8.12
CA ALA A 80 -5.42 6.10 6.85
C ALA A 80 -6.58 5.09 7.02
N CYS A 81 -6.48 4.20 8.02
CA CYS A 81 -7.51 3.21 8.30
C CYS A 81 -8.59 3.69 9.29
N HIS A 82 -8.51 4.94 9.78
CA HIS A 82 -9.37 5.47 10.84
C HIS A 82 -9.41 4.55 12.08
N LYS A 83 -8.23 4.07 12.51
CA LYS A 83 -8.04 3.23 13.69
C LYS A 83 -6.99 3.82 14.62
N SER A 84 -6.91 3.28 15.83
CA SER A 84 -5.83 3.60 16.76
C SER A 84 -4.54 2.88 16.37
N GLN A 85 -3.37 3.46 16.70
CA GLN A 85 -2.09 2.77 16.55
C GLN A 85 -2.05 1.46 17.34
N LYS A 86 -2.71 1.43 18.52
CA LYS A 86 -2.86 0.22 19.33
C LYS A 86 -3.51 -0.91 18.54
N THR A 87 -4.54 -0.63 17.74
CA THR A 87 -5.20 -1.63 16.90
C THR A 87 -4.24 -2.19 15.85
N ILE A 88 -3.46 -1.33 15.19
CA ILE A 88 -2.49 -1.78 14.17
C ILE A 88 -1.40 -2.66 14.81
N LEU A 89 -0.87 -2.24 15.97
CA LEU A 89 0.12 -3.02 16.71
C LEU A 89 -0.44 -4.37 17.20
N GLN A 90 -1.71 -4.40 17.64
CA GLN A 90 -2.37 -5.66 18.02
C GLN A 90 -2.49 -6.62 16.83
N ILE A 91 -2.89 -6.13 15.65
CA ILE A 91 -2.93 -6.97 14.44
C ILE A 91 -1.55 -7.55 14.12
N ILE A 92 -0.49 -6.75 14.21
CA ILE A 92 0.89 -7.21 13.96
C ILE A 92 1.30 -8.29 14.97
N ASN A 93 1.03 -8.06 16.26
CA ASN A 93 1.40 -8.99 17.33
C ASN A 93 0.60 -10.30 17.26
N ASP A 94 -0.67 -10.23 16.87
CA ASP A 94 -1.55 -11.39 16.80
C ASP A 94 -1.29 -12.25 15.56
N PHE A 95 -0.74 -11.65 14.49
CA PHE A 95 -0.48 -12.34 13.21
C PHE A 95 0.98 -12.15 12.73
N PRO A 96 1.97 -12.70 13.47
CA PRO A 96 3.39 -12.52 13.18
C PRO A 96 3.86 -13.20 11.88
N SER A 97 3.10 -14.15 11.34
CA SER A 97 3.32 -14.73 10.01
C SER A 97 2.99 -13.74 8.89
N LEU A 98 2.06 -12.81 9.12
CA LEU A 98 1.66 -11.80 8.15
C LEU A 98 2.57 -10.56 8.23
N PHE A 99 2.87 -10.08 9.44
CA PHE A 99 3.66 -8.87 9.65
C PHE A 99 4.54 -9.00 10.88
N GLN A 100 5.74 -8.45 10.82
CA GLN A 100 6.66 -8.43 11.97
C GLN A 100 7.31 -7.07 12.12
N ILE A 101 7.67 -6.77 13.36
CA ILE A 101 8.51 -5.63 13.71
C ILE A 101 9.86 -6.17 14.18
N ASN A 102 10.93 -5.82 13.48
CA ASN A 102 12.27 -6.00 14.01
C ASN A 102 12.53 -4.88 15.03
N SER A 103 12.54 -5.26 16.31
CA SER A 103 12.71 -4.34 17.45
C SER A 103 14.05 -3.60 17.44
N ASN A 104 15.11 -4.22 16.91
CA ASN A 104 16.45 -3.63 16.89
C ASN A 104 16.54 -2.47 15.90
N ASN A 105 15.97 -2.67 14.72
CA ASN A 105 16.05 -1.69 13.64
C ASN A 105 14.79 -0.82 13.51
N LYS A 106 13.76 -1.10 14.31
CA LYS A 106 12.46 -0.41 14.25
C LYS A 106 11.89 -0.45 12.82
N ILE A 107 11.85 -1.64 12.24
CA ILE A 107 11.37 -1.89 10.88
C ILE A 107 10.15 -2.81 10.93
N LEU A 108 9.08 -2.38 10.28
CA LEU A 108 7.93 -3.20 9.88
C LEU A 108 8.24 -3.89 8.54
N PHE A 109 7.96 -5.18 8.46
CA PHE A 109 8.04 -5.97 7.22
C PHE A 109 6.99 -7.08 7.22
N SER A 110 6.83 -7.74 6.08
CA SER A 110 6.02 -8.96 5.97
C SER A 110 6.91 -10.15 5.62
N PRO A 111 6.82 -11.28 6.34
CA PRO A 111 7.50 -12.52 5.97
C PRO A 111 7.15 -13.04 4.56
N TYR A 112 5.99 -12.68 4.02
CA TYR A 112 5.56 -13.04 2.66
C TYR A 112 6.32 -12.30 1.55
N LEU A 113 7.08 -11.26 1.90
CA LEU A 113 7.84 -10.44 0.96
C LEU A 113 9.36 -10.65 1.07
N GLN A 114 9.81 -11.63 1.86
CA GLN A 114 11.22 -11.99 2.05
C GLN A 114 11.65 -13.09 1.07
#